data_AF-A0A7S4HX84-F1
#
_entry.id   AF-A0A7S4HX84-F1
#
_cell.length_a   1.000
_cell.length_b   1.000
_cell.length_c   1.000
_cell.angle_alpha   90.00
_cell.angle_beta   90.00
_cell.angle_gamma   90.00
#
_symmetry.space_group_name_H-M   'P 1'
#
loop_
_entity.id
_entity.type
_entity.pdbx_description
1 polymer ?
#
loop_
_entity_poly.entity_id
_entity_poly.type
_entity_poly.pdbx_seq_one_letter_code
_entity_poly.pdbx_strand_id
1 'polypeptide(L)'
;KSDWKVIVLVLSRPVKDMESRASTYPMLPVDEALEIVLQEAKSLTIGTRTVALHEALGRTLAEDLLSALDLPQFPASMKDGYCLKVDELEKTEGKTYNVVDTVLAGRDVSDLPETIPVGHVYKIMTGAPIPKSCNTVVMVENTTLLDSDAEGNEISISIQTPEIHEGRDVRQVGSDIKEGEVILKRGETIRATEVGLLSSCGISSVQIFHTPAIGVMSTGDEVKDPSNTSSLLPGQIFDANRPMLMAMLRQFDSALTIKDCGIVEDESKVLFNAIQSAFDSVDILITSGGVSMGEVDLVKKWMEDNGKVHFGRVLMKPGKPLTFATLERDGKKKLMFATPGNPVSSYVTSVLFVLPCIRVLLGKENAKHPVVEAKLKHSIRLDPQRPEYHRAT
;
A
#
# COMPACT_ATOMS: atom_id res chain seq x y z
N LYS A 1 -16.24 -11.75 3.89
CA LYS A 1 -15.56 -10.44 3.89
C LYS A 1 -14.94 -10.30 2.51
N SER A 2 -15.70 -9.73 1.58
CA SER A 2 -15.36 -9.68 0.16
C SER A 2 -14.46 -8.47 -0.12
N ASP A 3 -13.20 -8.73 -0.47
CA ASP A 3 -12.37 -7.77 -1.19
C ASP A 3 -13.01 -7.55 -2.55
N TRP A 4 -13.81 -6.49 -2.68
CA TRP A 4 -14.35 -6.06 -3.97
C TRP A 4 -13.19 -5.59 -4.85
N LYS A 5 -12.58 -6.50 -5.60
CA LYS A 5 -11.71 -6.15 -6.72
C LYS A 5 -12.62 -5.74 -7.86
N VAL A 6 -12.71 -4.45 -8.16
CA VAL A 6 -13.43 -3.99 -9.35
C VAL A 6 -12.66 -4.47 -10.58
N ILE A 7 -13.19 -5.48 -11.24
CA ILE A 7 -12.65 -6.00 -12.50
C ILE A 7 -13.29 -5.17 -13.62
N VAL A 8 -12.46 -4.44 -14.35
CA VAL A 8 -12.86 -3.76 -15.57
C VAL A 8 -12.34 -4.55 -16.75
N LEU A 9 -13.25 -5.17 -17.50
CA LEU A 9 -12.91 -5.95 -18.69
C LEU A 9 -12.63 -5.01 -19.86
N VAL A 10 -11.50 -5.21 -20.55
CA VAL A 10 -11.16 -4.49 -21.79
C VAL A 10 -11.47 -5.39 -22.98
N LEU A 11 -12.33 -4.93 -23.89
CA LEU A 11 -12.74 -5.68 -25.07
C LEU A 11 -12.51 -4.80 -26.31
N SER A 12 -11.61 -5.19 -27.22
CA SER A 12 -11.22 -4.38 -28.39
C SER A 12 -11.40 -5.12 -29.73
N ARG A 13 -11.69 -4.34 -30.78
CA ARG A 13 -11.65 -4.67 -32.23
C ARG A 13 -11.14 -3.43 -32.99
N PRO A 14 -10.56 -3.53 -34.19
CA PRO A 14 -10.12 -2.37 -34.99
C PRO A 14 -11.31 -1.53 -35.50
N VAL A 15 -11.17 -0.19 -35.50
CA VAL A 15 -12.28 0.76 -35.78
C VAL A 15 -11.86 1.83 -36.81
N LYS A 16 -12.82 2.27 -37.64
CA LYS A 16 -12.72 3.33 -38.66
C LYS A 16 -13.25 4.68 -38.13
N ASP A 17 -12.53 5.77 -38.39
CA ASP A 17 -12.90 7.13 -37.98
C ASP A 17 -14.06 7.73 -38.81
N MET A 18 -14.90 8.55 -38.15
CA MET A 18 -15.89 9.42 -38.81
C MET A 18 -16.13 10.71 -38.01
N GLU A 19 -16.15 11.85 -38.72
CA GLU A 19 -16.27 13.21 -38.18
C GLU A 19 -17.74 13.70 -38.08
N SER A 20 -18.06 14.47 -37.03
CA SER A 20 -18.91 15.70 -37.09
C SER A 20 -19.04 16.36 -35.70
N ARG A 21 -19.15 17.71 -35.69
CA ARG A 21 -19.00 18.65 -34.55
C ARG A 21 -17.66 18.48 -33.81
N ALA A 22 -16.59 18.97 -34.44
CA ALA A 22 -15.21 18.70 -34.06
C ALA A 22 -14.83 19.39 -32.75
N SER A 23 -14.72 18.60 -31.67
CA SER A 23 -13.86 18.99 -30.54
C SER A 23 -12.43 19.18 -31.07
N THR A 24 -11.74 20.22 -30.59
CA THR A 24 -10.36 20.58 -30.95
C THR A 24 -9.32 19.50 -30.62
N TYR A 25 -9.68 18.48 -29.82
CA TYR A 25 -8.76 17.41 -29.44
C TYR A 25 -9.10 16.11 -30.17
N PRO A 26 -8.08 15.42 -30.74
CA PRO A 26 -8.25 14.08 -31.27
C PRO A 26 -8.66 13.11 -30.16
N MET A 27 -9.29 12.00 -30.54
CA MET A 27 -9.67 10.96 -29.59
C MET A 27 -8.49 10.01 -29.40
N LEU A 28 -7.86 10.05 -28.23
CA LEU A 28 -6.68 9.22 -27.95
C LEU A 28 -7.06 7.81 -27.49
N PRO A 29 -6.33 6.76 -27.89
CA PRO A 29 -6.39 5.45 -27.25
C PRO A 29 -6.14 5.55 -25.73
N VAL A 30 -6.74 4.64 -24.96
CA VAL A 30 -6.63 4.66 -23.48
C VAL A 30 -5.19 4.55 -23.02
N ASP A 31 -4.40 3.66 -23.63
CA ASP A 31 -2.99 3.46 -23.24
C ASP A 31 -2.14 4.70 -23.51
N GLU A 32 -2.37 5.41 -24.62
CA GLU A 32 -1.67 6.66 -24.94
C GLU A 32 -2.06 7.78 -23.97
N ALA A 33 -3.36 7.96 -23.72
CA ALA A 33 -3.85 8.94 -22.74
C ALA A 33 -3.33 8.65 -21.32
N LEU A 34 -3.25 7.37 -20.93
CA LEU A 34 -2.70 6.96 -19.65
C LEU A 34 -1.20 7.25 -19.57
N GLU A 35 -0.43 6.93 -20.61
CA GLU A 35 1.01 7.19 -20.62
C GLU A 35 1.31 8.69 -20.46
N ILE A 36 0.53 9.57 -21.11
CA ILE A 36 0.61 11.01 -20.90
C ILE A 36 0.37 11.36 -19.42
N VAL A 37 -0.69 10.85 -18.81
CA VAL A 37 -0.98 11.07 -17.38
C VAL A 37 0.21 10.63 -16.50
N LEU A 38 0.78 9.45 -16.77
CA LEU A 38 1.89 8.91 -15.98
C LEU A 38 3.17 9.74 -16.16
N GLN A 39 3.46 10.22 -17.37
CA GLN A 39 4.61 11.09 -17.64
C GLN A 39 4.49 12.43 -16.93
N GLU A 40 3.32 13.06 -17.02
CA GLU A 40 3.05 14.33 -16.34
C GLU A 40 3.10 14.14 -14.81
N ALA A 41 2.57 13.04 -14.28
CA ALA A 41 2.69 12.70 -12.86
C ALA A 41 4.15 12.49 -12.41
N LYS A 42 4.99 11.81 -13.20
CA LYS A 42 6.42 11.62 -12.90
C LYS A 42 7.19 12.95 -12.88
N SER A 43 6.73 13.94 -13.65
CA SER A 43 7.34 15.26 -13.67
C SER A 43 6.96 16.13 -12.47
N LEU A 44 5.94 15.74 -11.69
CA LEU A 44 5.64 16.42 -10.42
C LEU A 44 6.72 16.07 -9.40
N THR A 45 7.33 17.10 -8.83
CA THR A 45 8.22 16.93 -7.68
C THR A 45 7.38 16.73 -6.43
N ILE A 46 7.10 15.48 -6.09
CA ILE A 46 6.56 15.14 -4.77
C ILE A 46 7.74 14.97 -3.82
N GLY A 47 7.80 15.87 -2.84
CA GLY A 47 8.84 15.83 -1.82
C GLY A 47 8.74 14.57 -0.98
N THR A 48 9.82 14.27 -0.26
CA THR A 48 9.82 13.24 0.78
C THR A 48 9.86 13.92 2.14
N ARG A 49 9.49 13.19 3.19
CA ARG A 49 9.67 13.66 4.57
C ARG A 49 9.95 12.49 5.48
N THR A 50 10.75 12.72 6.51
CA THR A 50 10.93 11.76 7.59
C THR A 50 9.78 11.87 8.57
N VAL A 51 9.24 10.73 8.97
CA VAL A 51 8.21 10.64 10.02
C VAL A 51 8.65 9.61 11.07
N ALA A 52 8.12 9.74 12.28
CA ALA A 52 8.31 8.71 13.29
C ALA A 52 7.60 7.41 12.83
N LEU A 53 8.13 6.25 13.21
CA LEU A 53 7.62 4.96 12.74
C LEU A 53 6.13 4.75 13.04
N HIS A 54 5.64 5.24 14.19
CA HIS A 54 4.22 5.14 14.56
C HIS A 54 3.28 5.98 13.68
N GLU A 55 3.80 6.99 12.98
CA GLU A 55 3.06 7.82 12.02
C GLU A 55 3.15 7.29 10.57
N ALA A 56 3.98 6.27 10.35
CA ALA A 56 4.28 5.73 9.02
C ALA A 56 3.21 4.77 8.48
N LEU A 57 2.26 4.32 9.33
CA LEU A 57 1.22 3.38 8.92
C LEU A 57 0.40 3.92 7.73
N GLY A 58 0.29 3.10 6.68
CA GLY A 58 -0.40 3.42 5.43
C GLY A 58 0.43 4.29 4.47
N ARG A 59 1.56 4.86 4.90
CA ARG A 59 2.41 5.71 4.05
C ARG A 59 3.25 4.85 3.11
N THR A 60 3.73 5.47 2.04
CA THR A 60 4.62 4.80 1.07
C THR A 60 6.07 5.22 1.31
N LEU A 61 6.95 4.23 1.43
CA LEU A 61 8.36 4.40 1.72
C LEU A 61 9.10 5.06 0.55
N ALA A 62 9.97 6.03 0.81
CA ALA A 62 10.68 6.80 -0.20
C ALA A 62 12.10 6.32 -0.52
N GLU A 63 12.61 5.36 0.24
CA GLU A 63 13.97 4.82 0.14
C GLU A 63 13.95 3.30 0.38
N ASP A 64 14.98 2.60 -0.06
CA ASP A 64 15.18 1.21 0.38
C ASP A 64 15.71 1.25 1.81
N LEU A 65 15.14 0.44 2.70
CA LEU A 65 15.60 0.30 4.07
C LEU A 65 16.41 -0.99 4.20
N LEU A 66 17.65 -0.84 4.64
CA LEU A 66 18.57 -1.94 4.88
C LEU A 66 18.66 -2.19 6.38
N SER A 67 18.86 -3.45 6.78
CA SER A 67 19.11 -3.76 8.18
C SER A 67 20.50 -3.34 8.60
N ALA A 68 20.61 -2.65 9.73
CA ALA A 68 21.90 -2.29 10.34
C ALA A 68 22.41 -3.36 11.32
N LEU A 69 21.67 -4.46 11.48
CA LEU A 69 21.96 -5.53 12.43
C LEU A 69 21.40 -6.87 11.94
N ASP A 70 21.99 -7.96 12.41
CA ASP A 70 21.43 -9.30 12.25
C ASP A 70 20.21 -9.50 13.16
N LEU A 71 19.18 -10.19 12.68
CA LEU A 71 18.08 -10.70 13.50
C LEU A 71 18.03 -12.23 13.45
N PRO A 72 18.10 -12.92 14.61
CA PRO A 72 18.51 -12.37 15.92
C PRO A 72 20.00 -11.93 15.92
N GLN A 73 20.37 -11.06 16.86
CA GLN A 73 21.76 -10.54 17.01
C GLN A 73 22.71 -11.52 17.69
N PHE A 74 22.17 -12.58 18.26
CA PHE A 74 22.90 -13.65 18.97
C PHE A 74 22.17 -14.97 18.71
N PRO A 75 22.85 -16.12 18.82
CA PRO A 75 22.17 -17.41 18.75
C PRO A 75 21.15 -17.50 19.90
N ALA A 76 19.91 -17.83 19.59
CA ALA A 76 18.81 -17.78 20.56
C ALA A 76 18.03 -19.09 20.61
N SER A 77 17.53 -19.47 21.78
CA SER A 77 16.69 -20.64 21.92
C SER A 77 15.34 -20.47 21.21
N MET A 78 14.90 -21.48 20.46
CA MET A 78 13.56 -21.54 19.86
C MET A 78 12.49 -22.05 20.83
N LYS A 79 12.90 -22.65 21.94
CA LYS A 79 12.03 -23.41 22.85
C LYS A 79 12.39 -23.15 24.31
N ASP A 80 11.41 -23.34 25.19
CA ASP A 80 11.69 -23.53 26.60
C ASP A 80 12.20 -24.96 26.79
N GLY A 81 13.30 -25.13 27.51
CA GLY A 81 13.95 -26.44 27.59
C GLY A 81 15.32 -26.40 28.24
N TYR A 82 16.23 -27.23 27.73
CA TYR A 82 17.57 -27.40 28.27
C TYR A 82 18.63 -27.28 27.18
N CYS A 83 19.61 -26.44 27.41
CA CYS A 83 20.72 -26.18 26.53
C CYS A 83 21.94 -27.01 26.94
N LEU A 84 22.48 -27.76 25.99
CA LEU A 84 23.61 -28.67 26.19
C LEU A 84 24.62 -28.55 25.04
N LYS A 85 25.82 -29.07 25.28
CA LYS A 85 26.85 -29.22 24.24
C LYS A 85 26.67 -30.57 23.55
N VAL A 86 26.47 -30.54 22.23
CA VAL A 86 26.42 -31.72 21.36
C VAL A 86 27.50 -31.56 20.30
N ASP A 87 28.25 -32.61 19.99
CA ASP A 87 29.27 -32.56 18.93
C ASP A 87 28.62 -32.64 17.54
N GLU A 88 28.36 -33.83 17.00
CA GLU A 88 27.67 -34.00 15.70
C GLU A 88 26.32 -34.72 15.87
N LEU A 89 26.35 -35.78 16.68
CA LEU A 89 25.20 -36.57 17.06
C LEU A 89 25.46 -37.21 18.42
N GLU A 90 24.52 -37.06 19.34
CA GLU A 90 24.58 -37.71 20.65
C GLU A 90 23.33 -38.53 20.92
N LYS A 91 23.53 -39.76 21.43
CA LYS A 91 22.45 -40.59 21.98
C LYS A 91 22.12 -40.11 23.38
N THR A 92 20.91 -39.64 23.59
CA THR A 92 20.53 -38.95 24.82
C THR A 92 19.37 -39.60 25.58
N GLU A 93 18.72 -40.60 24.99
CA GLU A 93 17.56 -41.27 25.60
C GLU A 93 17.87 -41.79 27.01
N GLY A 94 17.04 -41.39 27.97
CA GLY A 94 17.12 -41.85 29.35
C GLY A 94 18.35 -41.36 30.12
N LYS A 95 19.28 -40.62 29.50
CA LYS A 95 20.42 -40.03 30.18
C LYS A 95 19.96 -38.94 31.15
N THR A 96 20.53 -38.95 32.35
CA THR A 96 20.32 -37.93 33.37
C THR A 96 21.32 -36.79 33.18
N TYR A 97 20.82 -35.57 33.34
CA TYR A 97 21.63 -34.35 33.33
C TYR A 97 21.33 -33.51 34.56
N ASN A 98 22.36 -32.90 35.12
CA ASN A 98 22.25 -31.94 36.21
C ASN A 98 22.01 -30.54 35.64
N VAL A 99 21.02 -29.82 36.18
CA VAL A 99 20.73 -28.44 35.79
C VAL A 99 21.63 -27.52 36.61
N VAL A 100 22.52 -26.79 35.95
CA VAL A 100 23.52 -25.95 36.65
C VAL A 100 23.08 -24.52 36.89
N ASP A 101 22.23 -23.99 36.00
CA ASP A 101 21.69 -22.63 36.09
C ASP A 101 20.51 -22.48 35.10
N THR A 102 19.76 -21.38 35.22
CA THR A 102 18.68 -21.00 34.31
C THR A 102 19.05 -19.74 33.51
N VAL A 103 18.93 -19.82 32.19
CA VAL A 103 19.20 -18.73 31.25
C VAL A 103 17.88 -18.16 30.74
N LEU A 104 17.57 -16.94 31.15
CA LEU A 104 16.35 -16.21 30.78
C LEU A 104 16.59 -15.26 29.60
N ALA A 105 15.51 -14.89 28.91
CA ALA A 105 15.57 -13.86 27.87
C ALA A 105 16.09 -12.53 28.45
N GLY A 106 17.05 -11.90 27.77
CA GLY A 106 17.70 -10.67 28.21
C GLY A 106 18.85 -10.83 29.20
N ARG A 107 19.18 -12.06 29.64
CA ARG A 107 20.38 -12.32 30.45
C ARG A 107 21.64 -12.13 29.60
N ASP A 108 22.62 -11.41 30.12
CA ASP A 108 23.98 -11.46 29.60
C ASP A 108 24.61 -12.80 29.98
N VAL A 109 25.12 -13.54 29.00
CA VAL A 109 25.74 -14.87 29.17
C VAL A 109 27.26 -14.83 29.04
N SER A 110 27.86 -13.63 29.00
CA SER A 110 29.31 -13.45 28.92
C SER A 110 30.06 -13.83 30.19
N ASP A 111 29.36 -13.90 31.33
CA ASP A 111 29.87 -14.33 32.63
C ASP A 111 29.83 -15.86 32.82
N LEU A 112 29.07 -16.58 31.97
CA LEU A 112 28.98 -18.03 32.02
C LEU A 112 30.29 -18.69 31.54
N PRO A 113 30.69 -19.83 32.14
CA PRO A 113 31.88 -20.56 31.73
C PRO A 113 31.89 -20.92 30.24
N GLU A 114 33.07 -20.92 29.61
CA GLU A 114 33.21 -21.29 28.19
C GLU A 114 32.90 -22.77 27.90
N THR A 115 32.93 -23.62 28.94
CA THR A 115 32.65 -25.05 28.83
C THR A 115 31.68 -25.49 29.91
N ILE A 116 30.74 -26.36 29.55
CA ILE A 116 29.85 -27.04 30.48
C ILE A 116 30.33 -28.50 30.65
N PRO A 117 30.42 -29.04 31.88
CA PRO A 117 30.83 -30.43 32.06
C PRO A 117 29.83 -31.40 31.44
N VAL A 118 30.31 -32.56 30.98
CA VAL A 118 29.44 -33.65 30.48
C VAL A 118 28.41 -34.03 31.55
N GLY A 119 27.17 -34.27 31.12
CA GLY A 119 26.06 -34.57 32.02
C GLY A 119 25.49 -33.35 32.75
N HIS A 120 25.86 -32.14 32.34
CA HIS A 120 25.28 -30.90 32.87
C HIS A 120 24.60 -30.10 31.76
N VAL A 121 23.54 -29.37 32.11
CA VAL A 121 22.76 -28.54 31.18
C VAL A 121 22.35 -27.23 31.82
N TYR A 122 22.13 -26.22 30.99
CA TYR A 122 21.41 -25.01 31.41
C TYR A 122 19.93 -25.20 31.14
N LYS A 123 19.05 -24.89 32.09
CA LYS A 123 17.66 -24.62 31.76
C LYS A 123 17.62 -23.33 30.94
N ILE A 124 16.91 -23.29 29.83
CA ILE A 124 16.89 -22.14 28.93
C ILE A 124 15.47 -21.81 28.49
N MET A 125 15.14 -20.53 28.47
CA MET A 125 13.83 -20.05 28.00
C MET A 125 13.89 -19.63 26.53
N THR A 126 12.74 -19.59 25.88
CA THR A 126 12.58 -19.15 24.50
C THR A 126 13.09 -17.72 24.34
N GLY A 127 13.89 -17.48 23.29
CA GLY A 127 14.51 -16.19 23.01
C GLY A 127 15.73 -15.85 23.87
N ALA A 128 16.09 -16.69 24.84
CA ALA A 128 17.30 -16.50 25.62
C ALA A 128 18.55 -16.79 24.77
N PRO A 129 19.66 -16.04 25.00
CA PRO A 129 20.91 -16.27 24.29
C PRO A 129 21.49 -17.64 24.64
N ILE A 130 22.03 -18.34 23.64
CA ILE A 130 22.74 -19.61 23.85
C ILE A 130 24.12 -19.31 24.45
N PRO A 131 24.44 -19.85 25.65
CA PRO A 131 25.79 -19.73 26.21
C PRO A 131 26.84 -20.36 25.28
N LYS A 132 28.06 -19.81 25.24
CA LYS A 132 29.15 -20.34 24.39
C LYS A 132 29.48 -21.82 24.64
N SER A 133 29.23 -22.28 25.85
CA SER A 133 29.44 -23.66 26.27
C SER A 133 28.45 -24.66 25.67
N CYS A 134 27.34 -24.21 25.06
CA CYS A 134 26.29 -25.06 24.50
C CYS A 134 25.99 -24.67 23.05
N ASN A 135 25.34 -25.56 22.30
CA ASN A 135 25.01 -25.34 20.89
C ASN A 135 23.67 -25.96 20.47
N THR A 136 22.96 -26.62 21.38
CA THR A 136 21.71 -27.31 21.10
C THR A 136 20.71 -27.12 22.23
N VAL A 137 19.42 -27.06 21.91
CA VAL A 137 18.33 -27.03 22.87
C VAL A 137 17.42 -28.25 22.71
N VAL A 138 16.96 -28.80 23.84
CA VAL A 138 15.93 -29.82 23.91
C VAL A 138 14.72 -29.23 24.60
N MET A 139 13.58 -29.20 23.91
CA MET A 139 12.33 -28.69 24.48
C MET A 139 11.92 -29.45 25.74
N VAL A 140 11.35 -28.73 26.71
CA VAL A 140 10.98 -29.26 28.03
C VAL A 140 10.05 -30.47 27.94
N GLU A 141 9.17 -30.52 26.95
CA GLU A 141 8.22 -31.61 26.72
C GLU A 141 8.91 -32.93 26.36
N ASN A 142 10.16 -32.88 25.89
CA ASN A 142 10.99 -34.06 25.62
C ASN A 142 11.93 -34.41 26.78
N THR A 143 11.59 -33.97 27.98
CA THR A 143 12.35 -34.27 29.20
C THR A 143 11.43 -34.73 30.32
N THR A 144 12.02 -35.36 31.33
CA THR A 144 11.33 -35.72 32.58
C THR A 144 12.11 -35.15 33.74
N LEU A 145 11.43 -34.38 34.59
CA LEU A 145 12.02 -33.88 35.83
C LEU A 145 12.28 -35.05 36.80
N LEU A 146 13.51 -35.16 37.30
CA LEU A 146 13.90 -36.22 38.23
C LEU A 146 14.00 -35.71 39.67
N ASP A 147 14.52 -34.49 39.86
CA ASP A 147 14.69 -33.89 41.19
C ASP A 147 14.60 -32.36 41.14
N SER A 148 14.17 -31.76 42.25
CA SER A 148 14.04 -30.31 42.44
C SER A 148 14.34 -29.92 43.88
N ASP A 149 14.88 -28.72 44.09
CA ASP A 149 15.14 -28.21 45.44
C ASP A 149 13.84 -27.77 46.16
N ALA A 150 13.98 -27.34 47.42
CA ALA A 150 12.86 -26.88 48.24
C ALA A 150 12.20 -25.59 47.73
N GLU A 151 12.87 -24.85 46.83
CA GLU A 151 12.39 -23.62 46.21
C GLU A 151 11.73 -23.89 44.84
N GLY A 152 11.76 -25.14 44.38
CA GLY A 152 11.20 -25.58 43.11
C GLY A 152 12.14 -25.41 41.92
N ASN A 153 13.42 -25.09 42.14
CA ASN A 153 14.41 -25.10 41.07
C ASN A 153 14.74 -26.54 40.70
N GLU A 154 14.81 -26.81 39.40
CA GLU A 154 15.11 -28.14 38.88
C GLU A 154 16.59 -28.46 39.13
N ILE A 155 16.86 -29.62 39.72
CA ILE A 155 18.21 -30.09 40.02
C ILE A 155 18.69 -31.06 38.94
N SER A 156 17.82 -31.98 38.50
CA SER A 156 18.17 -32.96 37.49
C SER A 156 17.00 -33.41 36.62
N ILE A 157 17.30 -33.72 35.36
CA ILE A 157 16.32 -34.08 34.34
C ILE A 157 16.80 -35.28 33.52
N SER A 158 15.88 -36.00 32.89
CA SER A 158 16.17 -37.05 31.92
C SER A 158 15.68 -36.65 30.54
N ILE A 159 16.57 -36.68 29.54
CA ILE A 159 16.19 -36.41 28.15
C ILE A 159 15.53 -37.65 27.54
N GLN A 160 14.32 -37.49 27.00
CA GLN A 160 13.55 -38.58 26.37
C GLN A 160 13.73 -38.64 24.86
N THR A 161 14.47 -37.70 24.27
CA THR A 161 14.79 -37.73 22.84
C THR A 161 15.87 -38.77 22.58
N PRO A 162 15.67 -39.73 21.64
CA PRO A 162 16.65 -40.77 21.38
C PRO A 162 18.03 -40.25 20.96
N GLU A 163 18.02 -39.35 19.98
CA GLU A 163 19.21 -38.80 19.34
C GLU A 163 19.02 -37.30 19.07
N ILE A 164 20.08 -36.54 19.32
CA ILE A 164 20.12 -35.08 19.15
C ILE A 164 21.34 -34.70 18.32
N HIS A 165 21.14 -33.80 17.36
CA HIS A 165 22.20 -33.21 16.55
C HIS A 165 22.55 -31.79 17.02
N GLU A 166 23.74 -31.33 16.65
CA GLU A 166 24.16 -29.94 16.84
C GLU A 166 23.18 -28.93 16.21
N GLY A 167 22.94 -27.80 16.89
CA GLY A 167 22.17 -26.68 16.37
C GLY A 167 20.66 -26.85 16.43
N ARG A 168 20.15 -27.97 16.95
CA ARG A 168 18.72 -28.20 17.09
C ARG A 168 18.07 -27.16 18.01
N ASP A 169 16.92 -26.65 17.56
CA ASP A 169 16.10 -25.67 18.28
C ASP A 169 16.88 -24.39 18.68
N VAL A 170 17.92 -24.04 17.90
CA VAL A 170 18.69 -22.80 18.01
C VAL A 170 18.50 -21.95 16.75
N ARG A 171 18.05 -20.71 16.92
CA ARG A 171 18.09 -19.69 15.87
C ARG A 171 19.49 -19.11 15.80
N GLN A 172 20.11 -19.23 14.62
CA GLN A 172 21.43 -18.67 14.37
C GLN A 172 21.36 -17.15 14.18
N VAL A 173 22.50 -16.48 14.38
CA VAL A 173 22.63 -15.05 14.10
C VAL A 173 22.22 -14.76 12.65
N GLY A 174 21.35 -13.78 12.47
CA GLY A 174 20.89 -13.35 11.15
C GLY A 174 20.07 -14.40 10.39
N SER A 175 19.47 -15.37 11.10
CA SER A 175 18.61 -16.39 10.47
C SER A 175 17.34 -15.82 9.85
N ASP A 176 16.86 -14.68 10.37
CA ASP A 176 15.65 -14.02 9.87
C ASP A 176 15.99 -12.89 8.90
N ILE A 177 16.92 -12.02 9.30
CA ILE A 177 17.40 -10.88 8.52
C ILE A 177 18.89 -10.75 8.77
N LYS A 178 19.67 -10.61 7.69
CA LYS A 178 21.10 -10.31 7.82
C LYS A 178 21.37 -8.82 7.83
N GLU A 179 22.46 -8.41 8.48
CA GLU A 179 23.00 -7.07 8.29
C GLU A 179 23.22 -6.78 6.79
N GLY A 180 22.79 -5.60 6.36
CA GLY A 180 22.85 -5.16 4.96
C GLY A 180 21.76 -5.73 4.05
N GLU A 181 20.88 -6.60 4.55
CA GLU A 181 19.74 -7.09 3.78
C GLU A 181 18.64 -6.02 3.66
N VAL A 182 17.95 -5.99 2.51
CA VAL A 182 16.84 -5.06 2.28
C VAL A 182 15.61 -5.53 3.05
N ILE A 183 15.20 -4.74 4.05
CA ILE A 183 14.00 -4.97 4.87
C ILE A 183 12.74 -4.59 4.09
N LEU A 184 12.75 -3.40 3.48
CA LEU A 184 11.65 -2.85 2.68
C LEU A 184 12.19 -2.07 1.51
N LYS A 185 11.48 -2.13 0.39
CA LYS A 185 11.84 -1.40 -0.82
C LYS A 185 11.10 -0.08 -0.93
N ARG A 186 11.75 0.90 -1.55
CA ARG A 186 11.13 2.15 -1.99
C ARG A 186 9.85 1.85 -2.78
N GLY A 187 8.79 2.57 -2.46
CA GLY A 187 7.48 2.39 -3.08
C GLY A 187 6.59 1.38 -2.35
N GLU A 188 7.08 0.63 -1.37
CA GLU A 188 6.23 -0.24 -0.55
C GLU A 188 5.36 0.55 0.43
N THR A 189 4.13 0.08 0.65
CA THR A 189 3.24 0.65 1.67
C THR A 189 3.57 0.02 3.02
N ILE A 190 3.78 0.85 4.02
CA ILE A 190 4.05 0.42 5.40
C ILE A 190 2.73 0.01 6.05
N ARG A 191 2.54 -1.28 6.34
CA ARG A 191 1.40 -1.82 7.10
C ARG A 191 1.86 -2.20 8.51
N ALA A 192 0.96 -2.79 9.30
CA ALA A 192 1.25 -3.19 10.68
C ALA A 192 2.42 -4.17 10.78
N THR A 193 2.54 -5.12 9.85
CA THR A 193 3.65 -6.08 9.78
C THR A 193 4.98 -5.40 9.54
N GLU A 194 5.01 -4.44 8.61
CA GLU A 194 6.22 -3.67 8.30
C GLU A 194 6.62 -2.77 9.47
N VAL A 195 5.67 -2.18 10.20
CA VAL A 195 5.96 -1.44 11.43
C VAL A 195 6.65 -2.34 12.47
N GLY A 196 6.13 -3.55 12.71
CA GLY A 196 6.76 -4.49 13.64
C GLY A 196 8.17 -4.89 13.20
N LEU A 197 8.35 -5.14 11.91
CA LEU A 197 9.63 -5.50 11.32
C LEU A 197 10.68 -4.38 11.48
N LEU A 198 10.33 -3.16 11.08
CA LEU A 198 11.19 -1.99 11.21
C LEU A 198 11.55 -1.73 12.68
N SER A 199 10.57 -1.83 13.57
CA SER A 199 10.79 -1.71 15.01
C SER A 199 11.77 -2.77 15.54
N SER A 200 11.67 -4.03 15.08
CA SER A 200 12.58 -5.09 15.49
C SER A 200 14.02 -4.87 15.00
N CYS A 201 14.17 -4.15 13.89
CA CYS A 201 15.47 -3.72 13.36
C CYS A 201 16.00 -2.42 14.00
N GLY A 202 15.34 -1.92 15.05
CA GLY A 202 15.75 -0.68 15.74
C GLY A 202 15.46 0.61 14.96
N ILE A 203 14.67 0.55 13.88
CA ILE A 203 14.32 1.72 13.06
C ILE A 203 13.18 2.47 13.73
N SER A 204 13.42 3.74 14.11
CA SER A 204 12.44 4.58 14.82
C SER A 204 11.78 5.64 13.94
N SER A 205 12.33 5.89 12.75
CA SER A 205 11.82 6.84 11.78
C SER A 205 12.14 6.38 10.36
N VAL A 206 11.31 6.78 9.40
CA VAL A 206 11.45 6.39 7.99
C VAL A 206 11.18 7.57 7.08
N GLN A 207 11.86 7.61 5.92
CA GLN A 207 11.54 8.57 4.87
C GLN A 207 10.36 8.07 4.03
N ILE A 208 9.31 8.88 3.92
CA ILE A 208 8.10 8.56 3.15
C ILE A 208 7.90 9.58 2.03
N PHE A 209 7.20 9.16 0.97
CA PHE A 209 6.69 10.11 -0.02
C PHE A 209 5.65 11.03 0.62
N HIS A 210 5.67 12.30 0.22
CA HIS A 210 4.59 13.21 0.56
C HIS A 210 3.29 12.70 -0.04
N THR A 211 2.22 12.81 0.74
CA THR A 211 0.91 12.33 0.33
C THR A 211 0.19 13.47 -0.40
N PRO A 212 -0.19 13.31 -1.69
CA PRO A 212 -0.78 14.39 -2.44
C PRO A 212 -2.13 14.80 -1.86
N ALA A 213 -2.39 16.11 -1.82
CA ALA A 213 -3.69 16.66 -1.53
C ALA A 213 -4.57 16.60 -2.79
N ILE A 214 -5.78 16.04 -2.66
CA ILE A 214 -6.69 15.79 -3.77
C ILE A 214 -8.02 16.49 -3.51
N GLY A 215 -8.39 17.43 -4.38
CA GLY A 215 -9.68 18.11 -4.36
C GLY A 215 -10.70 17.37 -5.23
N VAL A 216 -11.95 17.29 -4.78
CA VAL A 216 -13.06 16.72 -5.56
C VAL A 216 -14.20 17.73 -5.62
N MET A 217 -14.63 18.09 -6.83
CA MET A 217 -15.67 19.08 -7.10
C MET A 217 -16.70 18.51 -8.08
N SER A 218 -17.99 18.71 -7.79
CA SER A 218 -19.06 18.50 -8.78
C SER A 218 -19.47 19.84 -9.38
N THR A 219 -19.86 19.86 -10.65
CA THR A 219 -20.43 21.05 -11.32
C THR A 219 -21.78 20.71 -11.94
N GLY A 220 -22.65 21.72 -12.06
CA GLY A 220 -23.96 21.58 -12.70
C GLY A 220 -25.07 22.23 -11.89
N ASP A 221 -25.88 23.07 -12.55
CA ASP A 221 -27.02 23.74 -11.93
C ASP A 221 -28.11 22.76 -11.49
N GLU A 222 -28.19 21.60 -12.15
CA GLU A 222 -29.09 20.50 -11.82
C GLU A 222 -28.69 19.77 -10.53
N VAL A 223 -27.42 19.86 -10.13
CA VAL A 223 -26.86 19.04 -9.06
C VAL A 223 -27.18 19.66 -7.70
N LYS A 224 -27.69 18.83 -6.78
CA LYS A 224 -28.03 19.23 -5.40
C LYS A 224 -27.41 18.32 -4.36
N ASP A 225 -27.00 18.92 -3.24
CA ASP A 225 -26.49 18.17 -2.10
C ASP A 225 -27.66 17.55 -1.30
N PRO A 226 -27.68 16.23 -1.10
CA PRO A 226 -28.71 15.59 -0.28
C PRO A 226 -28.71 16.03 1.19
N SER A 227 -27.65 16.66 1.71
CA SER A 227 -27.64 17.24 3.06
C SER A 227 -28.43 18.55 3.17
N ASN A 228 -28.60 19.25 2.05
CA ASN A 228 -29.15 20.61 2.02
C ASN A 228 -30.61 20.64 1.53
N THR A 229 -31.05 19.63 0.79
CA THR A 229 -32.43 19.50 0.34
C THR A 229 -32.90 18.05 0.36
N SER A 230 -34.14 17.82 0.83
CA SER A 230 -34.80 16.51 0.81
C SER A 230 -35.71 16.32 -0.40
N SER A 231 -35.95 17.35 -1.21
CA SER A 231 -36.78 17.30 -2.42
C SER A 231 -36.05 17.93 -3.60
N LEU A 232 -36.26 17.34 -4.78
CA LEU A 232 -35.70 17.83 -6.04
C LEU A 232 -36.79 18.51 -6.85
N LEU A 233 -36.45 19.66 -7.45
CA LEU A 233 -37.28 20.24 -8.50
C LEU A 233 -37.14 19.40 -9.79
N PRO A 234 -38.13 19.46 -10.71
CA PRO A 234 -38.00 18.85 -12.02
C PRO A 234 -36.70 19.29 -12.72
N GLY A 235 -35.95 18.32 -13.22
CA GLY A 235 -34.66 18.56 -13.87
C GLY A 235 -33.45 18.58 -12.92
N GLN A 236 -33.65 18.49 -11.61
CA GLN A 236 -32.55 18.36 -10.63
C GLN A 236 -32.24 16.90 -10.31
N ILE A 237 -31.01 16.64 -9.90
CA ILE A 237 -30.51 15.35 -9.45
C ILE A 237 -29.64 15.52 -8.20
N PHE A 238 -29.55 14.48 -7.37
CA PHE A 238 -28.60 14.47 -6.26
C PHE A 238 -27.18 14.22 -6.76
N ASP A 239 -26.22 14.87 -6.10
CA ASP A 239 -24.79 14.66 -6.36
C ASP A 239 -24.37 13.23 -5.98
N ALA A 240 -24.10 12.42 -7.00
CA ALA A 240 -23.59 11.06 -6.82
C ALA A 240 -22.07 10.98 -6.98
N ASN A 241 -21.46 11.89 -7.75
CA ASN A 241 -20.09 11.69 -8.24
C ASN A 241 -19.05 12.11 -7.20
N ARG A 242 -19.15 13.31 -6.65
CA ARG A 242 -18.21 13.78 -5.63
C ARG A 242 -18.14 12.85 -4.41
N PRO A 243 -19.24 12.46 -3.74
CA PRO A 243 -19.15 11.53 -2.62
C PRO A 243 -18.61 10.15 -3.03
N MET A 244 -18.98 9.64 -4.22
CA MET A 244 -18.44 8.38 -4.75
C MET A 244 -16.93 8.45 -5.00
N LEU A 245 -16.43 9.50 -5.64
CA LEU A 245 -15.01 9.70 -5.93
C LEU A 245 -14.20 9.85 -4.65
N MET A 246 -14.70 10.64 -3.68
CA MET A 246 -14.05 10.77 -2.38
C MET A 246 -13.98 9.44 -1.63
N ALA A 247 -15.06 8.64 -1.65
CA ALA A 247 -15.08 7.31 -1.05
C ALA A 247 -14.09 6.36 -1.74
N MET A 248 -14.04 6.38 -3.08
CA MET A 248 -13.09 5.59 -3.87
C MET A 248 -11.64 5.94 -3.53
N LEU A 249 -11.31 7.23 -3.39
CA LEU A 249 -9.97 7.68 -3.02
C LEU A 249 -9.58 7.23 -1.61
N ARG A 250 -10.49 7.37 -0.62
CA ARG A 250 -10.26 6.89 0.76
C ARG A 250 -10.08 5.37 0.83
N GLN A 251 -10.84 4.63 0.02
CA GLN A 251 -10.71 3.17 -0.08
C GLN A 251 -9.39 2.76 -0.73
N PHE A 252 -8.96 3.51 -1.74
CA PHE A 252 -7.72 3.26 -2.46
C PHE A 252 -6.50 3.44 -1.55
N ASP A 253 -6.46 4.53 -0.79
CA ASP A 253 -5.41 4.80 0.17
C ASP A 253 -5.93 5.74 1.27
N SER A 254 -6.02 5.23 2.50
CA SER A 254 -6.53 5.97 3.65
C SER A 254 -5.62 7.10 4.12
N ALA A 255 -4.37 7.13 3.66
CA ALA A 255 -3.40 8.16 4.01
C ALA A 255 -3.57 9.43 3.15
N LEU A 256 -4.33 9.36 2.04
CA LEU A 256 -4.60 10.49 1.15
C LEU A 256 -5.30 11.64 1.86
N THR A 257 -4.85 12.86 1.56
CA THR A 257 -5.52 14.09 2.00
C THR A 257 -6.57 14.46 0.97
N ILE A 258 -7.85 14.24 1.29
CA ILE A 258 -8.96 14.49 0.36
C ILE A 258 -9.74 15.71 0.83
N LYS A 259 -9.84 16.71 -0.04
CA LYS A 259 -10.60 17.93 0.17
C LYS A 259 -11.90 17.89 -0.62
N ASP A 260 -13.00 18.08 0.09
CA ASP A 260 -14.30 18.31 -0.52
C ASP A 260 -14.34 19.76 -1.03
N CYS A 261 -14.44 19.94 -2.35
CA CYS A 261 -14.54 21.25 -2.98
C CYS A 261 -15.99 21.62 -3.34
N GLY A 262 -16.97 20.81 -2.88
CA GLY A 262 -18.39 21.09 -2.98
C GLY A 262 -18.98 20.92 -4.38
N ILE A 263 -20.20 21.44 -4.52
CA ILE A 263 -20.94 21.55 -5.78
C ILE A 263 -20.87 23.01 -6.21
N VAL A 264 -20.54 23.25 -7.47
CA VAL A 264 -20.40 24.60 -8.02
C VAL A 264 -21.35 24.79 -9.20
N GLU A 265 -22.01 25.94 -9.22
CA GLU A 265 -22.94 26.34 -10.28
C GLU A 265 -22.20 26.60 -11.60
N ASP A 266 -22.88 26.39 -12.73
CA ASP A 266 -22.31 26.58 -14.08
C ASP A 266 -22.33 28.07 -14.50
N GLU A 267 -22.00 28.97 -13.56
CA GLU A 267 -21.73 30.38 -13.83
C GLU A 267 -20.22 30.59 -13.94
N SER A 268 -19.77 31.17 -15.06
CA SER A 268 -18.36 31.28 -15.42
C SER A 268 -17.49 31.89 -14.31
N LYS A 269 -17.87 33.03 -13.71
CA LYS A 269 -17.06 33.66 -12.67
C LYS A 269 -17.03 32.83 -11.39
N VAL A 270 -18.17 32.30 -10.95
CA VAL A 270 -18.29 31.45 -9.77
C VAL A 270 -17.45 30.18 -9.94
N LEU A 271 -17.59 29.48 -11.06
CA LEU A 271 -16.87 28.25 -11.35
C LEU A 271 -15.36 28.49 -11.44
N PHE A 272 -14.93 29.55 -12.14
CA PHE A 272 -13.51 29.86 -12.31
C PHE A 272 -12.84 30.19 -10.98
N ASN A 273 -13.51 31.00 -10.15
CA ASN A 273 -13.02 31.34 -8.81
C ASN A 273 -12.97 30.10 -7.89
N ALA A 274 -13.96 29.23 -7.97
CA ALA A 274 -14.01 28.00 -7.17
C ALA A 274 -12.89 27.03 -7.57
N ILE A 275 -12.66 26.82 -8.87
CA ILE A 275 -11.57 25.99 -9.38
C ILE A 275 -10.22 26.58 -8.92
N GLN A 276 -10.02 27.89 -9.07
CA GLN A 276 -8.80 28.56 -8.62
C GLN A 276 -8.55 28.38 -7.11
N SER A 277 -9.57 28.62 -6.28
CA SER A 277 -9.51 28.43 -4.83
C SER A 277 -9.21 26.98 -4.43
N ALA A 278 -9.77 26.01 -5.17
CA ALA A 278 -9.46 24.60 -4.96
C ALA A 278 -7.97 24.34 -5.21
N PHE A 279 -7.44 24.82 -6.35
CA PHE A 279 -6.03 24.68 -6.71
C PHE A 279 -5.07 25.27 -5.68
N ASP A 280 -5.42 26.34 -4.98
CA ASP A 280 -4.54 26.91 -3.96
C ASP A 280 -4.27 25.94 -2.78
N SER A 281 -5.05 24.86 -2.66
CA SER A 281 -5.00 23.94 -1.51
C SER A 281 -4.75 22.46 -1.85
N VAL A 282 -4.63 22.11 -3.14
CA VAL A 282 -4.49 20.71 -3.59
C VAL A 282 -3.39 20.58 -4.64
N ASP A 283 -2.89 19.36 -4.83
CA ASP A 283 -1.94 18.98 -5.88
C ASP A 283 -2.66 18.42 -7.12
N ILE A 284 -3.80 17.75 -6.88
CA ILE A 284 -4.68 17.20 -7.90
C ILE A 284 -6.10 17.74 -7.68
N LEU A 285 -6.73 18.27 -8.72
CA LEU A 285 -8.16 18.57 -8.71
C LEU A 285 -8.91 17.64 -9.64
N ILE A 286 -9.96 17.00 -9.12
CA ILE A 286 -10.89 16.17 -9.89
C ILE A 286 -12.22 16.90 -9.94
N THR A 287 -12.66 17.27 -11.14
CA THR A 287 -14.01 17.78 -11.36
C THR A 287 -14.88 16.70 -12.01
N SER A 288 -16.19 16.79 -11.77
CA SER A 288 -17.19 15.92 -12.37
C SER A 288 -18.36 16.76 -12.88
N GLY A 289 -18.68 16.64 -14.16
CA GLY A 289 -19.65 17.53 -14.81
C GLY A 289 -18.96 18.54 -15.71
N GLY A 290 -19.73 19.36 -16.43
CA GLY A 290 -19.21 20.43 -17.28
C GLY A 290 -18.52 20.00 -18.60
N VAL A 291 -17.98 18.78 -18.70
CA VAL A 291 -17.04 18.40 -19.78
C VAL A 291 -17.64 17.86 -21.11
N SER A 292 -18.85 18.27 -21.51
CA SER A 292 -19.52 17.68 -22.68
C SER A 292 -19.42 18.53 -23.96
N MET A 293 -20.10 18.10 -25.02
CA MET A 293 -20.24 18.84 -26.29
C MET A 293 -21.29 19.97 -26.21
N GLY A 294 -21.53 20.52 -25.01
CA GLY A 294 -22.46 21.63 -24.81
C GLY A 294 -21.92 22.95 -25.38
N GLU A 295 -22.77 23.95 -25.54
CA GLU A 295 -22.42 25.22 -26.22
C GLU A 295 -21.30 26.01 -25.52
N VAL A 296 -21.01 25.76 -24.23
CA VAL A 296 -19.79 26.22 -23.54
C VAL A 296 -19.39 25.23 -22.43
N ASP A 297 -18.38 24.39 -22.66
CA ASP A 297 -17.73 23.60 -21.60
C ASP A 297 -16.82 24.52 -20.77
N LEU A 298 -17.37 25.09 -19.70
CA LEU A 298 -16.69 26.08 -18.87
C LEU A 298 -15.44 25.51 -18.18
N VAL A 299 -15.48 24.24 -17.75
CA VAL A 299 -14.35 23.59 -17.08
C VAL A 299 -13.18 23.45 -18.04
N LYS A 300 -13.44 22.94 -19.26
CA LYS A 300 -12.39 22.79 -20.26
C LYS A 300 -11.86 24.13 -20.72
N LYS A 301 -12.73 25.14 -20.93
CA LYS A 301 -12.30 26.51 -21.22
C LYS A 301 -11.35 27.04 -20.15
N TRP A 302 -11.68 26.86 -18.87
CA TRP A 302 -10.81 27.27 -17.78
C TRP A 302 -9.46 26.55 -17.82
N MET A 303 -9.44 25.24 -18.10
CA MET A 303 -8.20 24.47 -18.24
C MET A 303 -7.32 24.95 -19.41
N GLU A 304 -7.93 25.35 -20.52
CA GLU A 304 -7.24 25.92 -21.70
C GLU A 304 -6.67 27.31 -21.40
N ASP A 305 -7.44 28.14 -20.68
CA ASP A 305 -7.04 29.52 -20.34
C ASP A 305 -5.93 29.57 -19.26
N ASN A 306 -5.82 28.53 -18.40
CA ASN A 306 -4.93 28.55 -17.22
C ASN A 306 -3.82 27.49 -17.26
N GLY A 307 -3.76 26.64 -18.28
CA GLY A 307 -2.74 25.60 -18.35
C GLY A 307 -2.66 24.88 -19.69
N LYS A 308 -2.06 23.69 -19.65
CA LYS A 308 -1.87 22.84 -20.82
C LYS A 308 -2.83 21.66 -20.74
N VAL A 309 -3.87 21.68 -21.57
CA VAL A 309 -4.72 20.50 -21.81
C VAL A 309 -3.94 19.54 -22.72
N HIS A 310 -3.74 18.32 -22.23
CA HIS A 310 -3.02 17.29 -22.98
C HIS A 310 -3.95 16.47 -23.88
N PHE A 311 -5.17 16.20 -23.40
CA PHE A 311 -6.24 15.61 -24.19
C PHE A 311 -7.60 15.98 -23.59
N GLY A 312 -8.63 16.01 -24.43
CA GLY A 312 -10.02 16.20 -24.03
C GLY A 312 -10.97 15.08 -24.43
N ARG A 313 -10.44 14.03 -25.07
CA ARG A 313 -11.23 12.89 -25.58
C ARG A 313 -10.42 11.60 -25.53
N VAL A 314 -11.06 10.54 -25.06
CA VAL A 314 -10.47 9.19 -24.97
C VAL A 314 -11.35 8.18 -25.72
N LEU A 315 -10.71 7.28 -26.47
CA LEU A 315 -11.31 6.20 -27.22
C LEU A 315 -11.71 5.06 -26.27
N MET A 316 -12.79 5.29 -25.53
CA MET A 316 -13.31 4.35 -24.53
C MET A 316 -14.81 4.46 -24.33
N LYS A 317 -15.39 3.40 -23.77
CA LYS A 317 -16.77 3.37 -23.31
C LYS A 317 -16.89 2.64 -21.97
N PRO A 318 -17.56 3.23 -20.95
CA PRO A 318 -17.93 4.65 -20.85
C PRO A 318 -16.69 5.54 -20.68
N GLY A 319 -16.83 6.88 -20.72
CA GLY A 319 -15.71 7.78 -20.36
C GLY A 319 -15.14 8.71 -21.45
N LYS A 320 -15.72 8.72 -22.67
CA LYS A 320 -15.21 9.48 -23.83
C LYS A 320 -14.73 10.92 -23.52
N PRO A 321 -15.46 11.77 -22.76
CA PRO A 321 -15.07 13.17 -22.59
C PRO A 321 -14.14 13.44 -21.40
N LEU A 322 -13.36 12.45 -20.95
CA LEU A 322 -12.31 12.71 -19.98
C LEU A 322 -11.32 13.75 -20.54
N THR A 323 -11.08 14.80 -19.76
CA THR A 323 -10.07 15.83 -20.06
C THR A 323 -9.00 15.84 -18.97
N PHE A 324 -7.74 15.94 -19.39
CA PHE A 324 -6.58 16.02 -18.49
C PHE A 324 -5.73 17.24 -18.83
N ALA A 325 -5.35 18.01 -17.82
CA ALA A 325 -4.45 19.13 -17.96
C ALA A 325 -3.43 19.22 -16.83
N THR A 326 -2.36 19.96 -17.11
CA THR A 326 -1.40 20.41 -16.12
C THR A 326 -1.40 21.92 -16.05
N LEU A 327 -1.30 22.45 -14.83
CA LEU A 327 -1.28 23.88 -14.56
C LEU A 327 -0.07 24.22 -13.69
N GLU A 328 0.45 25.43 -13.83
CA GLU A 328 1.47 25.96 -12.93
C GLU A 328 0.86 26.99 -11.98
N ARG A 329 1.11 26.81 -10.68
CA ARG A 329 0.63 27.71 -9.62
C ARG A 329 1.71 27.82 -8.55
N ASP A 330 2.11 29.04 -8.22
CA ASP A 330 3.18 29.33 -7.24
C ASP A 330 4.48 28.56 -7.52
N GLY A 331 4.86 28.46 -8.80
CA GLY A 331 6.04 27.72 -9.25
C GLY A 331 5.93 26.19 -9.12
N LYS A 332 4.74 25.66 -8.79
CA LYS A 332 4.47 24.23 -8.68
C LYS A 332 3.50 23.78 -9.77
N LYS A 333 3.84 22.66 -10.39
CA LYS A 333 2.96 21.97 -11.34
C LYS A 333 1.88 21.20 -10.59
N LYS A 334 0.64 21.33 -11.05
CA LYS A 334 -0.56 20.69 -10.48
C LYS A 334 -1.33 19.96 -11.59
N LEU A 335 -2.09 18.94 -11.19
CA LEU A 335 -2.82 18.08 -12.11
C LEU A 335 -4.32 18.34 -12.03
N MET A 336 -5.00 18.30 -13.18
CA MET A 336 -6.46 18.42 -13.24
C MET A 336 -7.06 17.31 -14.09
N PHE A 337 -8.05 16.63 -13.52
CA PHE A 337 -8.89 15.68 -14.24
C PHE A 337 -10.32 16.22 -14.27
N ALA A 338 -10.85 16.44 -15.46
CA ALA A 338 -12.24 16.79 -15.63
C ALA A 338 -12.99 15.57 -16.17
N THR A 339 -13.69 14.91 -15.25
CA THR A 339 -14.34 13.61 -15.47
C THR A 339 -15.77 13.81 -15.97
N PRO A 340 -16.33 12.85 -16.74
CA PRO A 340 -17.67 12.99 -17.28
C PRO A 340 -18.74 13.01 -16.17
N GLY A 341 -19.79 13.82 -16.31
CA GLY A 341 -20.87 13.92 -15.32
C GLY A 341 -21.70 12.64 -15.11
N ASN A 342 -21.63 11.67 -16.03
CA ASN A 342 -22.28 10.38 -15.83
C ASN A 342 -21.54 9.54 -14.76
N PRO A 343 -22.22 9.04 -13.70
CA PRO A 343 -21.53 8.42 -12.57
C PRO A 343 -20.63 7.23 -12.92
N VAL A 344 -21.11 6.33 -13.79
CA VAL A 344 -20.30 5.18 -14.23
C VAL A 344 -19.07 5.64 -15.01
N SER A 345 -19.23 6.67 -15.85
CA SER A 345 -18.13 7.24 -16.63
C SER A 345 -17.09 7.92 -15.74
N SER A 346 -17.53 8.70 -14.74
CA SER A 346 -16.64 9.34 -13.76
C SER A 346 -15.86 8.32 -12.96
N TYR A 347 -16.53 7.26 -12.49
CA TYR A 347 -15.89 6.17 -11.76
C TYR A 347 -14.84 5.44 -12.62
N VAL A 348 -15.22 4.97 -13.81
CA VAL A 348 -14.32 4.20 -14.69
C VAL A 348 -13.10 5.03 -15.11
N THR A 349 -13.30 6.30 -15.46
CA THR A 349 -12.18 7.19 -15.82
C THR A 349 -11.28 7.47 -14.61
N SER A 350 -11.83 7.65 -13.41
CA SER A 350 -11.02 7.82 -12.22
C SER A 350 -10.22 6.56 -11.86
N VAL A 351 -10.82 5.38 -12.00
CA VAL A 351 -10.11 4.12 -11.86
C VAL A 351 -8.96 4.04 -12.86
N LEU A 352 -9.21 4.27 -14.14
CA LEU A 352 -8.20 4.04 -15.19
C LEU A 352 -7.09 5.09 -15.26
N PHE A 353 -7.35 6.34 -14.83
CA PHE A 353 -6.40 7.45 -15.01
C PHE A 353 -5.96 8.08 -13.69
N VAL A 354 -6.90 8.40 -12.80
CA VAL A 354 -6.60 9.07 -11.53
C VAL A 354 -5.84 8.13 -10.58
N LEU A 355 -6.29 6.88 -10.40
CA LEU A 355 -5.62 5.96 -9.47
C LEU A 355 -4.18 5.62 -9.90
N PRO A 356 -3.88 5.30 -11.18
CA PRO A 356 -2.51 5.15 -11.65
C PRO A 356 -1.66 6.41 -11.49
N CYS A 357 -2.23 7.60 -11.72
CA CYS A 357 -1.56 8.86 -11.45
C CYS A 357 -1.13 8.95 -9.97
N ILE A 358 -2.03 8.67 -9.04
CA ILE A 358 -1.72 8.69 -7.60
C ILE A 358 -0.65 7.65 -7.25
N ARG A 359 -0.67 6.45 -7.86
CA ARG A 359 0.39 5.45 -7.65
C ARG A 359 1.77 5.96 -8.04
N VAL A 360 1.89 6.64 -9.18
CA VAL A 360 3.17 7.27 -9.60
C VAL A 360 3.61 8.30 -8.57
N LEU A 361 2.69 9.14 -8.13
CA LEU A 361 2.94 10.20 -7.15
C LEU A 361 3.37 9.64 -5.79
N LEU A 362 2.86 8.47 -5.40
CA LEU A 362 3.29 7.73 -4.22
C LEU A 362 4.54 6.88 -4.47
N GLY A 363 5.20 7.01 -5.62
CA GLY A 363 6.44 6.29 -5.93
C GLY A 363 6.29 4.78 -6.09
N LYS A 364 5.08 4.28 -6.40
CA LYS A 364 4.85 2.86 -6.69
C LYS A 364 5.57 2.47 -7.98
N GLU A 365 6.29 1.35 -7.94
CA GLU A 365 6.99 0.81 -9.11
C GLU A 365 6.02 0.47 -10.26
N ASN A 366 4.86 -0.09 -9.92
CA ASN A 366 3.80 -0.42 -10.87
C ASN A 366 2.57 0.48 -10.67
N ALA A 367 2.38 1.42 -11.59
CA ALA A 367 1.23 2.33 -11.57
C ALA A 367 -0.04 1.74 -12.24
N LYS A 368 0.13 0.84 -13.21
CA LYS A 368 -0.99 0.24 -13.94
C LYS A 368 -1.74 -0.76 -13.06
N HIS A 369 -3.02 -0.96 -13.35
CA HIS A 369 -3.80 -2.01 -12.68
C HIS A 369 -3.34 -3.39 -13.13
N PRO A 370 -3.37 -4.40 -12.24
CA PRO A 370 -3.13 -5.78 -12.65
C PRO A 370 -4.18 -6.22 -13.67
N VAL A 371 -3.74 -6.89 -14.73
CA VAL A 371 -4.59 -7.47 -15.75
C VAL A 371 -4.53 -8.98 -15.63
N VAL A 372 -5.69 -9.63 -15.65
CA VAL A 372 -5.82 -11.08 -15.57
C VAL A 372 -6.72 -11.58 -16.70
N GLU A 373 -6.44 -12.76 -17.22
CA GLU A 373 -7.31 -13.42 -18.17
C GLU A 373 -8.45 -14.17 -17.46
N ALA A 374 -9.65 -14.10 -18.02
CA ALA A 374 -10.82 -14.76 -17.46
C ALA A 374 -11.76 -15.26 -18.58
N LYS A 375 -12.52 -16.32 -18.29
CA LYS A 375 -13.57 -16.83 -19.19
C LYS A 375 -14.91 -16.20 -18.85
N LEU A 376 -15.63 -15.70 -19.85
CA LEU A 376 -16.97 -15.15 -19.68
C LEU A 376 -17.97 -16.25 -19.30
N LYS A 377 -18.83 -15.98 -18.30
CA LYS A 377 -19.95 -16.87 -17.92
C LYS A 377 -21.20 -16.68 -18.77
N HIS A 378 -21.27 -15.60 -19.53
CA HIS A 378 -22.39 -15.26 -20.41
C HIS A 378 -21.89 -14.41 -21.59
N SER A 379 -22.67 -14.38 -22.67
CA SER A 379 -22.34 -13.57 -23.85
C SER A 379 -22.45 -12.07 -23.56
N ILE A 380 -21.49 -11.30 -24.04
CA ILE A 380 -21.49 -9.83 -23.97
C ILE A 380 -21.52 -9.28 -25.40
N ARG A 381 -22.42 -8.31 -25.66
CA ARG A 381 -22.44 -7.58 -26.93
C ARG A 381 -21.44 -6.43 -26.85
N LEU A 382 -20.46 -6.44 -27.75
CA LEU A 382 -19.42 -5.41 -27.82
C LEU A 382 -19.87 -4.21 -28.65
N ASP A 383 -19.44 -3.02 -28.23
CA ASP A 383 -19.47 -1.79 -29.02
C ASP A 383 -18.53 -1.93 -30.23
N PRO A 384 -19.02 -1.66 -31.44
CA PRO A 384 -18.21 -1.80 -32.64
C PRO A 384 -17.22 -0.65 -32.85
N GLN A 385 -17.29 0.43 -32.06
CA GLN A 385 -16.53 1.66 -32.27
C GLN A 385 -15.52 1.95 -31.16
N ARG A 386 -15.75 1.51 -29.93
CA ARG A 386 -14.89 1.86 -28.80
C ARG A 386 -14.64 0.66 -27.91
N PRO A 387 -13.40 0.49 -27.42
CA PRO A 387 -13.13 -0.46 -26.36
C PRO A 387 -14.06 -0.22 -25.16
N GLU A 388 -14.76 -1.28 -24.75
CA GLU A 388 -15.66 -1.21 -23.60
C GLU A 388 -14.94 -1.66 -22.34
N TYR A 389 -15.20 -0.92 -21.26
CA TYR A 389 -14.75 -1.14 -19.90
C TYR A 389 -15.94 -1.66 -19.09
N HIS A 390 -16.29 -2.93 -19.31
CA HIS A 390 -17.43 -3.57 -18.67
C HIS A 390 -17.11 -3.91 -17.22
N ARG A 391 -18.09 -3.70 -16.34
CA ARG A 391 -17.99 -4.13 -14.93
C ARG A 391 -18.29 -5.62 -14.86
N ALA A 392 -17.47 -6.36 -14.13
CA ALA A 392 -17.63 -7.80 -13.93
C ALA A 392 -17.44 -8.19 -12.46
N THR A 393 -17.97 -9.36 -12.08
CA THR A 393 -17.88 -9.95 -10.74
C THR A 393 -17.50 -11.42 -10.81
#